data_AF-A0A660V2E2-F1
#
_entry.id   AF-A0A660V2E2-F1
#
_cell.length_a   1.000
_cell.length_b   1.000
_cell.length_c   1.000
_cell.angle_alpha   90.00
_cell.angle_beta   90.00
_cell.angle_gamma   90.00
#
_symmetry.space_group_name_H-M   'P 1'
#
loop_
_entity.id
_entity.type
_entity.pdbx_description
1 polymer ?
#
loop_
_entity_poly.entity_id
_entity_poly.type
_entity_poly.pdbx_seq_one_letter_code
_entity_poly.pdbx_strand_id
1 'polypeptide(L)'
;MRVALAVAGIGISALLAGEGLQLNEKEEKALAEEAAGRYHNAWRLYLEAFRDSLKKGDRRALAEAEVYLHRAKSLFEQQARCDFAVLAKELKALKEQVKDPLLAAFVRFYLAEALLKCGRPQHAQSALAGLGFVRHWFVIGPFDNERGSGFAERYGPEKELRFSAEYQGKRRSVCWRTISLTSPLPILDFDAIMRPNDQVLAYALCIVHSAKEQPAALRFGSDEGFKLFVNTKEVFARDCHRDFFWDQEAVPVLLRKGYNAILLKVAEDKGRWCLALRITAPDGSPLKGIKFLTSLSEAAKVKIAPFKEAKFEVAVGAKKVLEEAAKKNDLRASFHLGYLHIAYHWRDAS
;
A
#
# COMPACT_ATOMS: atom_id res chain seq x y z
N MET A 1 7.13 14.90 -16.75
CA MET A 1 7.45 15.98 -15.80
C MET A 1 6.92 17.38 -16.17
N ARG A 2 7.00 17.87 -17.42
CA ARG A 2 6.53 19.24 -17.78
C ARG A 2 5.02 19.39 -18.10
N VAL A 3 4.34 18.32 -18.52
CA VAL A 3 2.93 18.42 -18.97
C VAL A 3 1.93 18.35 -17.79
N ALA A 4 2.26 17.65 -16.70
CA ALA A 4 1.40 17.58 -15.50
C ALA A 4 1.41 18.88 -14.67
N LEU A 5 2.54 19.62 -14.65
CA LEU A 5 2.61 20.94 -14.01
C LEU A 5 1.76 22.00 -14.72
N ALA A 6 1.53 21.87 -16.03
CA ALA A 6 0.71 22.82 -16.77
C ALA A 6 -0.79 22.70 -16.43
N VAL A 7 -1.28 21.49 -16.16
CA VAL A 7 -2.69 21.25 -15.79
C VAL A 7 -2.96 21.68 -14.34
N ALA A 8 -1.99 21.51 -13.44
CA ALA A 8 -2.10 21.99 -12.05
C ALA A 8 -1.85 23.50 -11.90
N GLY A 9 -0.95 24.10 -12.68
CA GLY A 9 -0.59 25.51 -12.53
C GLY A 9 -1.50 26.50 -13.26
N ILE A 10 -2.01 26.17 -14.44
CA ILE A 10 -2.77 27.10 -15.29
C ILE A 10 -4.30 26.93 -15.10
N GLY A 11 -4.75 25.72 -14.75
CA GLY A 11 -6.17 25.44 -14.50
C GLY A 11 -6.69 25.98 -13.16
N ILE A 12 -5.83 26.13 -12.14
CA ILE A 12 -6.25 26.54 -10.80
C ILE A 12 -6.60 28.03 -10.74
N SER A 13 -5.84 28.91 -11.40
CA SER A 13 -6.18 30.35 -11.40
C SER A 13 -7.51 30.67 -12.11
N ALA A 14 -7.92 29.88 -13.11
CA ALA A 14 -9.22 30.05 -13.76
C ALA A 14 -10.37 29.43 -12.95
N LEU A 15 -10.13 28.34 -12.20
CA LEU A 15 -11.12 27.73 -11.29
C LEU A 15 -11.36 28.54 -10.00
N LEU A 16 -10.37 29.31 -9.55
CA LEU A 16 -10.46 30.14 -8.35
C LEU A 16 -11.27 31.44 -8.56
N ALA A 17 -11.56 31.81 -9.82
CA ALA A 17 -12.22 33.07 -10.17
C ALA A 17 -13.76 33.04 -10.11
N GLY A 18 -14.39 31.89 -9.79
CA GLY A 18 -15.83 31.80 -9.58
C GLY A 18 -16.20 30.64 -8.65
N GLU A 19 -16.61 30.95 -7.41
CA GLU A 19 -17.23 30.13 -6.34
C GLU A 19 -16.88 28.63 -6.16
N GLY A 20 -15.95 28.03 -6.91
CA GLY A 20 -15.88 26.58 -7.09
C GLY A 20 -14.95 25.86 -6.13
N LEU A 21 -13.66 26.20 -6.11
CA LEU A 21 -12.66 25.50 -5.29
C LEU A 21 -12.23 26.37 -4.11
N GLN A 22 -12.74 26.05 -2.91
CA GLN A 22 -12.29 26.70 -1.68
C GLN A 22 -11.19 25.87 -1.01
N LEU A 23 -9.99 26.42 -0.94
CA LEU A 23 -8.86 25.81 -0.25
C LEU A 23 -8.67 26.46 1.12
N ASN A 24 -8.01 25.76 2.04
CA ASN A 24 -7.58 26.43 3.27
C ASN A 24 -6.34 27.33 2.98
N GLU A 25 -6.14 28.34 3.82
CA GLU A 25 -5.07 29.34 3.63
C GLU A 25 -3.67 28.72 3.47
N LYS A 26 -3.36 27.67 4.22
CA LYS A 26 -2.03 27.00 4.16
C LYS A 26 -1.87 26.18 2.90
N GLU A 27 -2.92 25.51 2.46
CA GLU A 27 -2.97 24.75 1.22
C GLU A 27 -2.83 25.67 0.01
N GLU A 28 -3.53 26.81 0.00
CA GLU A 28 -3.42 27.82 -1.06
C GLU A 28 -1.98 28.38 -1.14
N LYS A 29 -1.39 28.75 0.01
CA LYS A 29 0.01 29.19 0.06
C LYS A 29 0.97 28.08 -0.38
N ALA A 30 0.73 26.84 0.02
CA ALA A 30 1.58 25.71 -0.36
C ALA A 30 1.57 25.48 -1.87
N LEU A 31 0.40 25.59 -2.51
CA LEU A 31 0.25 25.51 -3.96
C LEU A 31 0.99 26.64 -4.68
N ALA A 32 0.92 27.87 -4.16
CA ALA A 32 1.64 29.00 -4.73
C ALA A 32 3.17 28.80 -4.66
N GLU A 33 3.68 28.30 -3.52
CA GLU A 33 5.10 27.95 -3.36
C GLU A 33 5.51 26.81 -4.29
N GLU A 34 4.67 25.78 -4.43
CA GLU A 34 4.88 24.66 -5.35
C GLU A 34 4.94 25.12 -6.81
N ALA A 35 3.98 25.93 -7.25
CA ALA A 35 3.91 26.45 -8.61
C ALA A 35 5.14 27.30 -8.97
N ALA A 36 5.73 27.97 -7.97
CA ALA A 36 6.96 28.72 -8.12
C ALA A 36 8.24 27.89 -7.97
N GLY A 37 8.13 26.56 -7.84
CA GLY A 37 9.26 25.63 -7.68
C GLY A 37 9.95 25.71 -6.31
N ARG A 38 9.36 26.41 -5.33
CA ARG A 38 9.89 26.57 -3.97
C ARG A 38 9.45 25.40 -3.07
N TYR A 39 9.83 24.18 -3.47
CA TYR A 39 9.37 22.95 -2.82
C TYR A 39 9.69 22.90 -1.33
N HIS A 40 10.81 23.50 -0.88
CA HIS A 40 11.16 23.60 0.54
C HIS A 40 10.10 24.30 1.40
N ASN A 41 9.48 25.35 0.86
CA ASN A 41 8.45 26.09 1.58
C ASN A 41 7.12 25.34 1.49
N ALA A 42 6.80 24.81 0.31
CA ALA A 42 5.57 24.07 0.06
C ALA A 42 5.40 22.86 0.98
N TRP A 43 6.42 21.99 1.13
CA TRP A 43 6.28 20.80 2.00
C TRP A 43 6.08 21.18 3.47
N ARG A 44 6.71 22.27 3.95
CA ARG A 44 6.51 22.77 5.32
C ARG A 44 5.08 23.27 5.52
N LEU A 45 4.53 24.03 4.57
CA LEU A 45 3.15 24.50 4.63
C LEU A 45 2.15 23.34 4.61
N TYR A 46 2.39 22.30 3.80
CA TYR A 46 1.59 21.09 3.84
C TYR A 46 1.71 20.33 5.18
N LEU A 47 2.89 20.28 5.81
CA LEU A 47 3.02 19.72 7.17
C LEU A 47 2.32 20.57 8.24
N GLU A 48 2.21 21.88 8.06
CA GLU A 48 1.41 22.72 8.95
C GLU A 48 -0.09 22.49 8.74
N ALA A 49 -0.56 22.40 7.50
CA ALA A 49 -1.93 22.05 7.17
C ALA A 49 -2.29 20.65 7.72
N PHE A 50 -1.37 19.69 7.59
CA PHE A 50 -1.48 18.37 8.21
C PHE A 50 -1.74 18.46 9.72
N ARG A 51 -0.92 19.23 10.45
CA ARG A 51 -1.07 19.39 11.91
C ARG A 51 -2.38 20.06 12.28
N ASP A 52 -2.85 21.03 11.51
CA ASP A 52 -4.14 21.67 11.76
C ASP A 52 -5.31 20.71 11.54
N SER A 53 -5.23 19.89 10.48
CA SER A 53 -6.20 18.82 10.25
C SER A 53 -6.21 17.77 11.37
N LEU A 54 -5.04 17.41 11.92
CA LEU A 54 -4.97 16.53 13.10
C LEU A 54 -5.66 17.14 14.32
N LYS A 55 -5.54 18.45 14.55
CA LYS A 55 -6.20 19.14 15.67
C LYS A 55 -7.72 19.14 15.54
N LYS A 56 -8.23 19.28 14.30
CA LYS A 56 -9.67 19.18 14.02
C LYS A 56 -10.19 17.77 14.30
N GLY A 57 -9.46 16.76 13.83
CA GLY A 57 -9.67 15.35 14.20
C GLY A 57 -10.96 14.70 13.68
N ASP A 58 -11.84 15.43 13.01
CA ASP A 58 -13.02 14.87 12.37
C ASP A 58 -12.67 14.01 11.15
N ARG A 59 -13.61 13.17 10.70
CA ARG A 59 -13.41 12.20 9.61
C ARG A 59 -12.93 12.88 8.32
N ARG A 60 -13.41 14.08 8.00
CA ARG A 60 -13.01 14.81 6.80
C ARG A 60 -11.60 15.39 6.99
N ALA A 61 -11.33 16.03 8.12
CA ALA A 61 -10.01 16.58 8.39
C ALA A 61 -8.91 15.51 8.38
N LEU A 62 -9.16 14.31 8.93
CA LEU A 62 -8.19 13.20 8.88
C LEU A 62 -7.93 12.72 7.44
N ALA A 63 -8.95 12.71 6.58
CA ALA A 63 -8.77 12.42 5.16
C ALA A 63 -7.91 13.48 4.45
N GLU A 64 -8.12 14.75 4.75
CA GLU A 64 -7.27 15.84 4.24
C GLU A 64 -5.83 15.75 4.77
N ALA A 65 -5.65 15.32 6.03
CA ALA A 65 -4.33 15.10 6.60
C ALA A 65 -3.55 14.01 5.84
N GLU A 66 -4.18 12.90 5.45
CA GLU A 66 -3.55 11.88 4.60
C GLU A 66 -3.03 12.50 3.28
N VAL A 67 -3.85 13.31 2.60
CA VAL A 67 -3.47 14.02 1.37
C VAL A 67 -2.25 14.92 1.59
N TYR A 68 -2.27 15.72 2.66
CA TYR A 68 -1.16 16.63 2.98
C TYR A 68 0.12 15.90 3.34
N LEU A 69 0.03 14.75 4.00
CA LEU A 69 1.20 13.93 4.31
C LEU A 69 1.85 13.40 3.03
N HIS A 70 1.05 12.86 2.09
CA HIS A 70 1.56 12.39 0.80
C HIS A 70 2.18 13.52 -0.02
N ARG A 71 1.51 14.68 -0.08
CA ARG A 71 2.01 15.85 -0.80
C ARG A 71 3.30 16.38 -0.21
N ALA A 72 3.37 16.53 1.11
CA ALA A 72 4.56 16.98 1.82
C ALA A 72 5.76 16.05 1.56
N LYS A 73 5.57 14.71 1.63
CA LYS A 73 6.64 13.76 1.31
C LYS A 73 7.11 13.90 -0.14
N SER A 74 6.18 13.92 -1.08
CA SER A 74 6.52 14.01 -2.52
C SER A 74 7.32 15.27 -2.82
N LEU A 75 6.88 16.42 -2.32
CA LEU A 75 7.59 17.70 -2.49
C LEU A 75 8.93 17.71 -1.76
N PHE A 76 9.02 17.06 -0.60
CA PHE A 76 10.29 16.93 0.09
C PHE A 76 11.33 16.26 -0.80
N GLU A 77 10.98 15.15 -1.46
CA GLU A 77 11.88 14.34 -2.30
C GLU A 77 12.19 14.98 -3.66
N GLN A 78 11.37 15.92 -4.13
CA GLN A 78 11.61 16.67 -5.37
C GLN A 78 12.60 17.83 -5.21
N GLN A 79 13.05 18.13 -3.98
CA GLN A 79 14.04 19.18 -3.76
C GLN A 79 15.41 18.78 -4.34
N ALA A 80 16.13 19.76 -4.90
CA ALA A 80 17.49 19.56 -5.40
C ALA A 80 18.47 19.05 -4.32
N ARG A 81 18.22 19.40 -3.05
CA ARG A 81 18.95 18.89 -1.88
C ARG A 81 17.95 18.50 -0.81
N CYS A 82 17.92 17.21 -0.47
CA CYS A 82 17.06 16.64 0.55
C CYS A 82 17.89 16.24 1.77
N ASP A 83 17.57 16.76 2.96
CA ASP A 83 18.15 16.28 4.22
C ASP A 83 17.18 15.31 4.91
N PHE A 84 17.32 14.01 4.62
CA PHE A 84 16.46 12.98 5.20
C PHE A 84 16.51 12.91 6.73
N ALA A 85 17.54 13.46 7.39
CA ALA A 85 17.58 13.53 8.84
C ALA A 85 16.56 14.55 9.38
N VAL A 86 16.35 15.66 8.66
CA VAL A 86 15.28 16.63 8.96
C VAL A 86 13.91 15.96 8.78
N LEU A 87 13.68 15.28 7.66
CA LEU A 87 12.40 14.58 7.43
C LEU A 87 12.14 13.52 8.52
N ALA A 88 13.16 12.72 8.87
CA ALA A 88 13.03 11.71 9.92
C ALA A 88 12.71 12.34 11.28
N LYS A 89 13.30 13.50 11.62
CA LYS A 89 13.00 14.23 12.85
C LYS A 89 11.54 14.70 12.88
N GLU A 90 11.07 15.31 11.80
CA GLU A 90 9.68 15.79 11.67
C GLU A 90 8.68 14.63 11.77
N LEU A 91 8.88 13.56 11.00
CA LEU A 91 7.98 12.39 11.01
C LEU A 91 7.99 11.66 12.36
N LYS A 92 9.13 11.61 13.06
CA LYS A 92 9.21 11.08 14.42
C LYS A 92 8.38 11.91 15.40
N ALA A 93 8.39 13.24 15.28
CA ALA A 93 7.56 14.11 16.12
C ALA A 93 6.07 13.98 15.79
N LEU A 94 5.72 13.80 14.51
CA LEU A 94 4.33 13.57 14.08
C LEU A 94 3.79 12.21 14.52
N LYS A 95 4.62 11.16 14.50
CA LYS A 95 4.25 9.81 14.93
C LYS A 95 3.59 9.79 16.31
N GLU A 96 4.07 10.61 17.25
CA GLU A 96 3.54 10.66 18.62
C GLU A 96 2.23 11.48 18.73
N GLN A 97 1.86 12.24 17.70
CA GLN A 97 0.66 13.08 17.66
C GLN A 97 -0.51 12.40 16.92
N VAL A 98 -0.23 11.49 15.98
CA VAL A 98 -1.26 10.85 15.14
C VAL A 98 -1.90 9.68 15.87
N LYS A 99 -3.19 9.82 16.20
CA LYS A 99 -4.00 8.78 16.84
C LYS A 99 -4.75 7.88 15.85
N ASP A 100 -5.06 8.39 14.66
CA ASP A 100 -5.70 7.60 13.61
C ASP A 100 -4.77 6.45 13.16
N PRO A 101 -5.20 5.18 13.20
CA PRO A 101 -4.32 4.05 12.92
C PRO A 101 -3.75 4.03 11.51
N LEU A 102 -4.53 4.42 10.50
CA LEU A 102 -4.10 4.38 9.09
C LEU A 102 -3.09 5.50 8.83
N LEU A 103 -3.40 6.71 9.27
CA LEU A 103 -2.51 7.84 9.13
C LEU A 103 -1.21 7.65 9.92
N ALA A 104 -1.29 7.08 11.12
CA ALA A 104 -0.11 6.72 11.91
C ALA A 104 0.76 5.71 11.17
N ALA A 105 0.15 4.76 10.44
CA ALA A 105 0.88 3.82 9.63
C ALA A 105 1.64 4.51 8.47
N PHE A 106 1.03 5.49 7.80
CA PHE A 106 1.71 6.27 6.75
C PHE A 106 2.90 7.05 7.29
N VAL A 107 2.72 7.79 8.39
CA VAL A 107 3.80 8.52 9.05
C VAL A 107 4.96 7.60 9.43
N ARG A 108 4.65 6.43 9.98
CA ARG A 108 5.65 5.45 10.40
C ARG A 108 6.39 4.80 9.23
N PHE A 109 5.71 4.59 8.11
CA PHE A 109 6.37 4.06 6.91
C PHE A 109 7.32 5.10 6.30
N TYR A 110 6.88 6.34 6.17
CA TYR A 110 7.71 7.44 5.67
C TYR A 110 8.90 7.72 6.61
N LEU A 111 8.70 7.56 7.92
CA LEU A 111 9.79 7.61 8.88
C LEU A 111 10.81 6.50 8.62
N ALA A 112 10.35 5.28 8.35
CA ALA A 112 11.23 4.16 8.04
C ALA A 112 12.04 4.40 6.76
N GLU A 113 11.41 4.91 5.69
CA GLU A 113 12.11 5.29 4.46
C GLU A 113 13.17 6.37 4.70
N ALA A 114 12.81 7.44 5.42
CA ALA A 114 13.76 8.51 5.75
C ALA A 114 14.93 7.99 6.59
N LEU A 115 14.66 7.13 7.59
CA LEU A 115 15.70 6.50 8.41
C LEU A 115 16.63 5.60 7.59
N LEU A 116 16.11 4.90 6.57
CA LEU A 116 16.95 4.11 5.66
C LEU A 116 17.87 4.99 4.83
N LYS A 117 17.34 6.10 4.29
CA LYS A 117 18.15 7.08 3.55
C LYS A 117 19.22 7.75 4.43
N CYS A 118 19.02 7.75 5.76
CA CYS A 118 20.01 8.17 6.75
C CYS A 118 20.99 7.06 7.18
N GLY A 119 20.95 5.86 6.57
CA GLY A 119 21.80 4.74 6.96
C GLY A 119 21.45 4.09 8.30
N ARG A 120 20.17 4.16 8.73
CA ARG A 120 19.69 3.65 10.03
C ARG A 120 18.70 2.47 9.90
N PRO A 121 19.10 1.31 9.35
CA PRO A 121 18.18 0.23 8.99
C PRO A 121 17.47 -0.42 10.18
N GLN A 122 18.12 -0.57 11.33
CA GLN A 122 17.49 -1.14 12.53
C GLN A 122 16.38 -0.23 13.07
N HIS A 123 16.60 1.09 13.04
CA HIS A 123 15.59 2.07 13.43
C HIS A 123 14.41 2.09 12.45
N ALA A 124 14.66 1.95 11.15
CA ALA A 124 13.62 1.83 10.14
C ALA A 124 12.74 0.59 10.36
N GLN A 125 13.36 -0.56 10.61
CA GLN A 125 12.62 -1.79 10.94
C GLN A 125 11.78 -1.63 12.22
N SER A 126 12.33 -0.95 13.23
CA SER A 126 11.64 -0.67 14.49
C SER A 126 10.45 0.27 14.31
N ALA A 127 10.56 1.27 13.41
CA ALA A 127 9.45 2.17 13.09
C ALA A 127 8.24 1.42 12.50
N LEU A 128 8.46 0.31 11.82
CA LEU A 128 7.43 -0.52 11.17
C LEU A 128 6.88 -1.64 12.07
N ALA A 129 7.53 -1.93 13.19
CA ALA A 129 7.17 -3.03 14.07
C ALA A 129 5.72 -2.89 14.59
N GLY A 130 4.93 -3.96 14.50
CA GLY A 130 3.53 -3.95 14.94
C GLY A 130 2.53 -3.31 13.97
N LEU A 131 2.95 -2.87 12.78
CA LEU A 131 2.03 -2.44 11.70
C LEU A 131 1.37 -3.61 10.96
N GLY A 132 1.57 -4.85 11.42
CA GLY A 132 0.92 -6.03 10.84
C GLY A 132 1.49 -6.52 9.50
N PHE A 133 2.60 -5.96 9.03
CA PHE A 133 3.22 -6.37 7.77
C PHE A 133 3.68 -7.83 7.79
N VAL A 134 3.37 -8.53 6.70
CA VAL A 134 3.82 -9.90 6.44
C VAL A 134 5.26 -9.87 5.95
N ARG A 135 6.12 -10.62 6.63
CA ARG A 135 7.55 -10.70 6.29
C ARG A 135 8.04 -12.11 5.95
N HIS A 136 7.18 -13.11 6.12
CA HIS A 136 7.46 -14.50 5.79
C HIS A 136 6.45 -14.96 4.75
N TRP A 137 6.98 -15.43 3.63
CA TRP A 137 6.23 -15.79 2.45
C TRP A 137 6.63 -17.18 1.97
N PHE A 138 5.67 -17.91 1.44
CA PHE A 138 5.91 -19.03 0.55
C PHE A 138 5.59 -18.56 -0.84
N VAL A 139 6.54 -18.70 -1.76
CA VAL A 139 6.44 -18.11 -3.09
C VAL A 139 6.63 -19.19 -4.15
N ILE A 140 5.86 -19.11 -5.23
CA ILE A 140 5.98 -19.99 -6.40
C ILE A 140 5.74 -19.21 -7.70
N GLY A 141 6.55 -19.49 -8.71
CA GLY A 141 6.57 -18.77 -9.98
C GLY A 141 7.99 -18.70 -10.55
N PRO A 142 8.19 -18.06 -11.70
CA PRO A 142 7.18 -17.37 -12.50
C PRO A 142 6.36 -18.32 -13.39
N PHE A 143 5.06 -18.07 -13.47
CA PHE A 143 4.15 -18.65 -14.46
C PHE A 143 4.02 -17.71 -15.67
N ASP A 144 3.50 -18.25 -16.76
CA ASP A 144 3.31 -17.46 -17.97
C ASP A 144 2.19 -16.42 -17.79
N ASN A 145 2.41 -15.24 -18.34
CA ASN A 145 1.42 -14.17 -18.42
C ASN A 145 1.63 -13.37 -19.73
N GLU A 146 2.06 -14.06 -20.80
CA GLU A 146 2.30 -13.40 -22.08
C GLU A 146 1.05 -12.64 -22.53
N ARG A 147 1.20 -11.33 -22.73
CA ARG A 147 0.12 -10.40 -23.10
C ARG A 147 -1.08 -10.44 -22.14
N GLY A 148 -0.85 -10.72 -20.85
CA GLY A 148 -1.89 -10.78 -19.81
C GLY A 148 -2.73 -12.07 -19.80
N SER A 149 -2.42 -13.04 -20.65
CA SER A 149 -3.22 -14.28 -20.80
C SER A 149 -3.29 -15.12 -19.51
N GLY A 150 -2.25 -15.06 -18.68
CA GLY A 150 -2.14 -15.83 -17.44
C GLY A 150 -3.04 -15.31 -16.31
N PHE A 151 -3.53 -14.07 -16.38
CA PHE A 151 -4.30 -13.47 -15.28
C PHE A 151 -5.61 -14.25 -15.02
N ALA A 152 -6.36 -14.56 -16.08
CA ALA A 152 -7.60 -15.31 -15.99
C ALA A 152 -7.38 -16.82 -15.74
N GLU A 153 -6.26 -17.37 -16.23
CA GLU A 153 -5.92 -18.80 -16.12
C GLU A 153 -5.77 -19.27 -14.68
N ARG A 154 -6.23 -20.49 -14.39
CA ARG A 154 -6.15 -21.10 -13.05
C ARG A 154 -4.97 -22.04 -12.95
N TYR A 155 -3.85 -21.56 -12.43
CA TYR A 155 -2.69 -22.40 -12.17
C TYR A 155 -2.86 -23.29 -10.92
N GLY A 156 -1.98 -24.28 -10.78
CA GLY A 156 -1.99 -25.24 -9.68
C GLY A 156 -2.12 -24.63 -8.28
N PRO A 157 -1.37 -23.56 -7.93
CA PRO A 157 -1.47 -22.89 -6.62
C PRO A 157 -2.87 -22.35 -6.27
N GLU A 158 -3.74 -22.08 -7.25
CA GLU A 158 -5.14 -21.68 -7.02
C GLU A 158 -6.07 -22.87 -6.75
N LYS A 159 -5.70 -24.04 -7.25
CA LYS A 159 -6.51 -25.27 -7.21
C LYS A 159 -6.28 -26.03 -5.90
N GLU A 160 -5.02 -26.14 -5.47
CA GLU A 160 -4.65 -26.82 -4.23
C GLU A 160 -3.41 -26.20 -3.57
N LEU A 161 -3.39 -26.18 -2.23
CA LEU A 161 -2.21 -25.79 -1.46
C LEU A 161 -1.31 -27.01 -1.21
N ARG A 162 -0.71 -27.54 -2.29
CA ARG A 162 0.24 -28.65 -2.24
C ARG A 162 1.67 -28.12 -2.26
N PHE A 163 2.32 -28.09 -1.10
CA PHE A 163 3.66 -27.50 -0.92
C PHE A 163 4.81 -28.29 -1.57
N SER A 164 4.63 -29.59 -1.77
CA SER A 164 5.58 -30.46 -2.48
C SER A 164 5.36 -30.53 -3.99
N ALA A 165 4.35 -29.83 -4.51
CA ALA A 165 4.02 -29.87 -5.93
C ALA A 165 5.08 -29.14 -6.77
N GLU A 166 5.28 -29.69 -7.96
CA GLU A 166 6.01 -29.08 -9.06
C GLU A 166 5.01 -28.75 -10.17
N TYR A 167 5.07 -27.53 -10.69
CA TYR A 167 4.21 -27.08 -11.78
C TYR A 167 5.04 -26.55 -12.95
N GLN A 168 4.52 -26.67 -14.16
CA GLN A 168 5.11 -26.01 -15.33
C GLN A 168 4.97 -24.48 -15.17
N GLY A 169 6.10 -23.79 -14.98
CA GLY A 169 6.20 -22.33 -15.05
C GLY A 169 6.44 -21.85 -16.48
N LYS A 170 6.74 -20.56 -16.65
CA LYS A 170 6.88 -19.94 -17.98
C LYS A 170 7.95 -20.60 -18.87
N ARG A 171 9.11 -20.94 -18.28
CA ARG A 171 10.25 -21.56 -19.01
C ARG A 171 10.74 -22.88 -18.42
N ARG A 172 10.39 -23.15 -17.17
CA ARG A 172 10.86 -24.30 -16.39
C ARG A 172 9.83 -24.64 -15.34
N SER A 173 9.94 -25.83 -14.78
CA SER A 173 9.22 -26.19 -13.58
C SER A 173 9.49 -25.24 -12.42
N VAL A 174 8.48 -25.01 -11.60
CA VAL A 174 8.52 -24.16 -10.40
C VAL A 174 7.93 -24.91 -9.22
N CYS A 175 8.50 -24.67 -8.05
CA CYS A 175 8.07 -25.23 -6.77
C CYS A 175 7.98 -24.14 -5.70
N TRP A 176 7.32 -24.44 -4.59
CA TRP A 176 7.24 -23.53 -3.46
C TRP A 176 8.59 -23.35 -2.79
N ARG A 177 8.93 -22.09 -2.47
CA ARG A 177 10.12 -21.74 -1.70
C ARG A 177 9.79 -20.75 -0.58
N THR A 178 10.50 -20.87 0.53
CA THR A 178 10.41 -19.93 1.65
C THR A 178 11.18 -18.66 1.32
N ILE A 179 10.53 -17.51 1.46
CA ILE A 179 11.14 -16.18 1.38
C ILE A 179 10.87 -15.46 2.70
N SER A 180 11.94 -15.15 3.43
CA SER A 180 11.87 -14.28 4.61
C SER A 180 12.53 -12.96 4.26
N LEU A 181 11.76 -11.87 4.37
CA LEU A 181 12.28 -10.54 4.04
C LEU A 181 13.39 -10.18 5.03
N THR A 182 14.57 -9.82 4.55
CA THR A 182 15.66 -9.29 5.40
C THR A 182 15.77 -7.77 5.28
N SER A 183 15.26 -7.19 4.19
CA SER A 183 15.17 -5.74 4.01
C SER A 183 14.33 -5.08 5.11
N PRO A 184 14.75 -3.91 5.63
CA PRO A 184 13.95 -3.18 6.61
C PRO A 184 12.54 -2.83 6.11
N LEU A 185 12.39 -2.57 4.80
CA LEU A 185 11.06 -2.39 4.19
C LEU A 185 10.38 -3.74 3.95
N PRO A 186 9.09 -3.89 4.27
CA PRO A 186 8.37 -5.15 4.20
C PRO A 186 7.76 -5.35 2.80
N ILE A 187 8.58 -5.21 1.77
CA ILE A 187 8.21 -5.35 0.37
C ILE A 187 8.80 -6.67 -0.13
N LEU A 188 7.94 -7.55 -0.65
CA LEU A 188 8.34 -8.71 -1.41
C LEU A 188 8.63 -8.26 -2.84
N ASP A 189 9.91 -8.21 -3.18
CA ASP A 189 10.41 -7.86 -4.50
C ASP A 189 10.60 -9.16 -5.31
N PHE A 190 9.73 -9.39 -6.28
CA PHE A 190 9.80 -10.58 -7.13
C PHE A 190 10.90 -10.46 -8.18
N ASP A 191 11.22 -9.25 -8.65
CA ASP A 191 12.35 -8.97 -9.54
C ASP A 191 13.69 -9.33 -8.90
N ALA A 192 13.81 -9.23 -7.59
CA ALA A 192 15.03 -9.64 -6.90
C ALA A 192 15.21 -11.17 -6.88
N ILE A 193 14.13 -11.96 -7.10
CA ILE A 193 14.14 -13.41 -6.81
C ILE A 193 13.69 -14.32 -7.97
N MET A 194 13.12 -13.82 -9.06
CA MET A 194 12.58 -14.64 -10.17
C MET A 194 13.09 -14.25 -11.55
N ARG A 195 13.33 -15.24 -12.41
CA ARG A 195 13.59 -15.03 -13.85
C ARG A 195 12.87 -16.10 -14.70
N PRO A 196 12.24 -15.74 -15.82
CA PRO A 196 12.02 -14.37 -16.33
C PRO A 196 11.10 -13.54 -15.42
N ASN A 197 11.13 -12.22 -15.55
CA ASN A 197 10.36 -11.29 -14.72
C ASN A 197 9.47 -10.34 -15.54
N ASP A 198 9.48 -10.41 -16.88
CA ASP A 198 8.54 -9.70 -17.74
C ASP A 198 7.47 -10.65 -18.29
N GLN A 199 6.24 -10.15 -18.36
CA GLN A 199 5.06 -10.86 -18.85
C GLN A 199 4.85 -12.18 -18.11
N VAL A 200 4.94 -12.12 -16.79
CA VAL A 200 4.87 -13.28 -15.89
C VAL A 200 3.83 -13.05 -14.79
N LEU A 201 3.58 -14.08 -14.01
CA LEU A 201 2.89 -13.95 -12.74
C LEU A 201 3.49 -14.90 -11.71
N ALA A 202 3.22 -14.64 -10.44
CA ALA A 202 3.65 -15.48 -9.32
C ALA A 202 2.59 -15.49 -8.24
N TYR A 203 2.74 -16.46 -7.36
CA TYR A 203 1.93 -16.58 -6.16
C TYR A 203 2.79 -16.35 -4.93
N ALA A 204 2.30 -15.50 -4.04
CA ALA A 204 2.83 -15.30 -2.70
C ALA A 204 1.78 -15.69 -1.67
N LEU A 205 2.12 -16.66 -0.83
CA LEU A 205 1.28 -17.20 0.21
C LEU A 205 1.86 -16.84 1.57
N CYS A 206 1.01 -16.43 2.50
CA CYS A 206 1.32 -16.50 3.92
C CYS A 206 0.27 -17.35 4.66
N ILE A 207 0.72 -18.09 5.67
CA ILE A 207 -0.17 -18.84 6.55
C ILE A 207 -0.14 -18.19 7.90
N VAL A 208 -1.32 -17.79 8.38
CA VAL A 208 -1.51 -17.12 9.65
C VAL A 208 -2.34 -17.97 10.60
N HIS A 209 -1.79 -18.27 11.77
CA HIS A 209 -2.53 -18.84 12.88
C HIS A 209 -3.22 -17.73 13.67
N SER A 210 -4.55 -17.80 13.80
CA SER A 210 -5.33 -16.90 14.67
C SER A 210 -5.80 -17.64 15.93
N ALA A 211 -5.56 -17.06 17.10
CA ALA A 211 -5.95 -17.64 18.39
C ALA A 211 -7.48 -17.75 18.58
N LYS A 212 -8.24 -16.89 17.88
CA LYS A 212 -9.70 -16.85 17.89
C LYS A 212 -10.23 -16.52 16.50
N GLU A 213 -11.52 -16.77 16.29
CA GLU A 213 -12.21 -16.16 15.15
C GLU A 213 -12.30 -14.65 15.39
N GLN A 214 -11.85 -13.84 14.43
CA GLN A 214 -11.85 -12.39 14.57
C GLN A 214 -11.87 -11.67 13.23
N PRO A 215 -12.53 -10.50 13.15
CA PRO A 215 -12.52 -9.66 11.97
C PRO A 215 -11.12 -9.09 11.74
N ALA A 216 -10.69 -9.06 10.49
CA ALA A 216 -9.43 -8.49 10.06
C ALA A 216 -9.60 -7.73 8.74
N ALA A 217 -8.65 -6.85 8.45
CA ALA A 217 -8.48 -6.25 7.13
C ALA A 217 -7.17 -6.79 6.53
N LEU A 218 -7.25 -7.30 5.30
CA LEU A 218 -6.08 -7.55 4.47
C LEU A 218 -5.81 -6.28 3.67
N ARG A 219 -4.72 -5.60 4.01
CA ARG A 219 -4.32 -4.36 3.36
C ARG A 219 -3.08 -4.61 2.54
N PHE A 220 -3.12 -4.31 1.25
CA PHE A 220 -2.02 -4.66 0.37
C PHE A 220 -1.87 -3.69 -0.80
N GLY A 221 -0.67 -3.69 -1.34
CA GLY A 221 -0.29 -3.00 -2.56
C GLY A 221 0.43 -3.97 -3.47
N SER A 222 0.23 -3.83 -4.78
CA SER A 222 0.92 -4.62 -5.80
C SER A 222 1.33 -3.72 -6.96
N ASP A 223 2.45 -4.04 -7.59
CA ASP A 223 2.59 -3.71 -9.00
C ASP A 223 1.54 -4.48 -9.78
N GLU A 224 0.94 -3.79 -10.76
CA GLU A 224 -0.04 -4.33 -11.67
C GLU A 224 -1.22 -5.08 -11.00
N GLY A 225 -1.85 -5.96 -11.78
CA GLY A 225 -3.05 -6.70 -11.43
C GLY A 225 -2.77 -7.83 -10.45
N PHE A 226 -3.77 -8.15 -9.64
CA PHE A 226 -3.68 -9.22 -8.65
C PHE A 226 -5.00 -9.98 -8.49
N LYS A 227 -4.90 -11.19 -7.91
CA LYS A 227 -6.03 -11.91 -7.31
C LYS A 227 -5.70 -12.31 -5.87
N LEU A 228 -6.67 -12.17 -4.99
CA LEU A 228 -6.56 -12.49 -3.57
C LEU A 228 -7.47 -13.67 -3.25
N PHE A 229 -6.89 -14.68 -2.61
CA PHE A 229 -7.58 -15.85 -2.13
C PHE A 229 -7.38 -16.00 -0.62
N VAL A 230 -8.46 -16.31 0.09
CA VAL A 230 -8.47 -16.58 1.52
C VAL A 230 -9.06 -17.94 1.76
N ASN A 231 -8.31 -18.82 2.42
CA ASN A 231 -8.70 -20.22 2.66
C ASN A 231 -9.21 -20.88 1.36
N THR A 232 -8.40 -20.76 0.31
CA THR A 232 -8.63 -21.30 -1.05
C THR A 232 -9.86 -20.76 -1.80
N LYS A 233 -10.49 -19.69 -1.31
CA LYS A 233 -11.59 -19.01 -2.00
C LYS A 233 -11.11 -17.66 -2.52
N GLU A 234 -11.31 -17.38 -3.81
CA GLU A 234 -11.10 -16.05 -4.37
C GLU A 234 -12.06 -15.06 -3.70
N VAL A 235 -11.53 -13.98 -3.12
CA VAL A 235 -12.31 -12.94 -2.43
C VAL A 235 -12.22 -11.58 -3.09
N PHE A 236 -11.17 -11.34 -3.89
CA PHE A 236 -10.99 -10.08 -4.60
C PHE A 236 -10.07 -10.26 -5.79
N ALA A 237 -10.33 -9.55 -6.87
CA ALA A 237 -9.48 -9.53 -8.05
C ALA A 237 -9.53 -8.14 -8.69
N ARG A 238 -8.39 -7.69 -9.21
CA ARG A 238 -8.32 -6.50 -10.04
C ARG A 238 -7.26 -6.70 -11.11
N ASP A 239 -7.70 -6.69 -12.36
CA ASP A 239 -6.82 -6.66 -13.53
C ASP A 239 -6.58 -5.20 -13.91
N CYS A 240 -5.39 -4.68 -13.65
CA CYS A 240 -5.07 -3.28 -13.90
C CYS A 240 -3.57 -3.07 -14.05
N HIS A 241 -3.18 -2.02 -14.77
CA HIS A 241 -1.81 -1.52 -14.77
C HIS A 241 -1.68 -0.38 -13.77
N ARG A 242 -0.73 -0.49 -12.85
CA ARG A 242 -0.44 0.51 -11.81
C ARG A 242 0.96 0.27 -11.27
N ASP A 243 1.58 1.33 -10.74
CA ASP A 243 2.80 1.17 -9.93
C ASP A 243 2.44 0.69 -8.52
N PHE A 244 3.41 0.04 -7.88
CA PHE A 244 3.30 -0.33 -6.48
C PHE A 244 3.19 0.88 -5.53
N PHE A 245 2.14 0.87 -4.71
CA PHE A 245 2.05 1.64 -3.46
C PHE A 245 1.43 0.76 -2.38
N TRP A 246 1.93 0.79 -1.14
CA TRP A 246 1.41 -0.10 -0.10
C TRP A 246 0.04 0.39 0.43
N ASP A 247 -0.82 -0.52 0.88
CA ASP A 247 -2.20 -0.23 1.32
C ASP A 247 -3.11 0.41 0.26
N GLN A 248 -2.86 0.19 -1.04
CA GLN A 248 -3.77 0.58 -2.13
C GLN A 248 -5.16 -0.08 -2.01
N GLU A 249 -5.21 -1.32 -1.51
CA GLU A 249 -6.44 -2.08 -1.30
C GLU A 249 -6.62 -2.44 0.18
N ALA A 250 -7.87 -2.51 0.63
CA ALA A 250 -8.21 -3.12 1.91
C ALA A 250 -9.46 -4.00 1.76
N VAL A 251 -9.32 -5.29 2.09
CA VAL A 251 -10.38 -6.29 1.94
C VAL A 251 -10.79 -6.83 3.31
N PRO A 252 -12.08 -6.78 3.68
CA PRO A 252 -12.58 -7.37 4.93
C PRO A 252 -12.47 -8.89 4.87
N VAL A 253 -11.90 -9.51 5.91
CA VAL A 253 -11.83 -10.96 6.04
C VAL A 253 -12.12 -11.42 7.46
N LEU A 254 -12.75 -12.58 7.59
CA LEU A 254 -12.97 -13.21 8.88
C LEU A 254 -11.93 -14.31 9.08
N LEU A 255 -10.88 -14.02 9.87
CA LEU A 255 -9.91 -15.04 10.21
C LEU A 255 -10.59 -16.07 11.12
N ARG A 256 -10.53 -17.34 10.74
CA ARG A 256 -11.02 -18.45 11.56
C ARG A 256 -10.03 -18.71 12.70
N LYS A 257 -10.52 -19.25 13.82
CA LYS A 257 -9.62 -19.84 14.83
C LYS A 257 -8.78 -20.96 14.16
N GLY A 258 -7.48 -20.96 14.40
CA GLY A 258 -6.53 -21.87 13.75
C GLY A 258 -5.83 -21.25 12.54
N TYR A 259 -5.40 -22.09 11.59
CA TYR A 259 -4.61 -21.66 10.44
C TYR A 259 -5.48 -21.16 9.29
N ASN A 260 -5.13 -20.00 8.75
CA ASN A 260 -5.75 -19.40 7.57
C ASN A 260 -4.68 -19.20 6.50
N ALA A 261 -5.02 -19.50 5.26
CA ALA A 261 -4.15 -19.29 4.11
C ALA A 261 -4.55 -18.00 3.39
N ILE A 262 -3.59 -17.12 3.14
CA ILE A 262 -3.77 -15.88 2.38
C ILE A 262 -2.82 -15.94 1.19
N LEU A 263 -3.38 -16.12 0.00
CA LEU A 263 -2.66 -16.31 -1.25
C LEU A 263 -2.93 -15.11 -2.16
N LEU A 264 -1.87 -14.50 -2.67
CA LEU A 264 -1.92 -13.44 -3.66
C LEU A 264 -1.29 -13.94 -4.96
N LYS A 265 -2.05 -13.87 -6.05
CA LYS A 265 -1.54 -13.93 -7.42
C LYS A 265 -1.18 -12.51 -7.82
N VAL A 266 0.04 -12.27 -8.28
CA VAL A 266 0.50 -10.94 -8.72
C VAL A 266 1.03 -11.09 -10.15
N ALA A 267 0.43 -10.33 -11.07
CA ALA A 267 0.84 -10.27 -12.47
C ALA A 267 1.94 -9.23 -12.66
N GLU A 268 2.65 -9.37 -13.79
CA GLU A 268 3.63 -8.42 -14.28
C GLU A 268 3.66 -8.44 -15.81
N ASP A 269 3.61 -7.27 -16.45
CA ASP A 269 3.85 -7.06 -17.87
C ASP A 269 5.30 -6.67 -18.10
N LYS A 270 5.76 -5.56 -17.50
CA LYS A 270 7.13 -5.07 -17.61
C LYS A 270 7.42 -4.00 -16.57
N GLY A 271 8.57 -4.13 -15.91
CA GLY A 271 9.12 -3.09 -15.05
C GLY A 271 9.39 -3.62 -13.66
N ARG A 272 8.85 -2.92 -12.66
CA ARG A 272 8.98 -3.31 -11.26
C ARG A 272 7.90 -4.33 -10.95
N TRP A 273 8.26 -5.35 -10.18
CA TRP A 273 7.35 -6.40 -9.77
C TRP A 273 7.44 -6.65 -8.26
N CYS A 274 6.55 -6.04 -7.48
CA CYS A 274 6.55 -6.22 -6.04
C CYS A 274 5.17 -6.21 -5.37
N LEU A 275 5.16 -6.66 -4.11
CA LEU A 275 3.98 -6.80 -3.27
C LEU A 275 4.29 -6.41 -1.82
N ALA A 276 3.33 -5.82 -1.14
CA ALA A 276 3.33 -5.73 0.33
C ALA A 276 1.94 -6.06 0.87
N LEU A 277 1.88 -6.81 1.96
CA LEU A 277 0.65 -7.17 2.66
C LEU A 277 0.79 -6.89 4.15
N ARG A 278 -0.28 -6.40 4.75
CA ARG A 278 -0.44 -6.24 6.19
C ARG A 278 -1.79 -6.79 6.62
N ILE A 279 -1.80 -7.38 7.80
CA ILE A 279 -3.00 -7.91 8.45
C ILE A 279 -3.28 -7.04 9.67
N THR A 280 -4.38 -6.30 9.65
CA THR A 280 -4.76 -5.36 10.72
C THR A 280 -6.16 -5.68 11.25
N ALA A 281 -6.53 -5.04 12.35
CA ALA A 281 -7.94 -4.91 12.70
C ALA A 281 -8.69 -4.07 11.63
N PRO A 282 -10.03 -4.11 11.59
CA PRO A 282 -10.82 -3.39 10.58
C PRO A 282 -10.56 -1.88 10.50
N ASP A 283 -10.21 -1.25 11.63
CA ASP A 283 -9.88 0.18 11.74
C ASP A 283 -8.44 0.53 11.33
N GLY A 284 -7.61 -0.48 11.02
CA GLY A 284 -6.18 -0.29 10.71
C GLY A 284 -5.23 -0.47 11.89
N SER A 285 -5.75 -0.64 13.11
CA SER A 285 -4.93 -0.88 14.30
C SER A 285 -4.29 -2.28 14.29
N PRO A 286 -3.22 -2.52 15.08
CA PRO A 286 -2.55 -3.81 15.11
C PRO A 286 -3.50 -4.96 15.51
N LEU A 287 -3.54 -6.02 14.70
CA LEU A 287 -4.33 -7.21 15.03
C LEU A 287 -3.57 -8.10 16.03
N LYS A 288 -4.20 -8.40 17.17
CA LYS A 288 -3.61 -9.23 18.23
C LYS A 288 -3.91 -10.72 18.02
N GLY A 289 -3.06 -11.57 18.59
CA GLY A 289 -3.31 -13.02 18.63
C GLY A 289 -3.11 -13.75 17.30
N ILE A 290 -2.33 -13.17 16.38
CA ILE A 290 -1.93 -13.82 15.14
C ILE A 290 -0.44 -14.19 15.15
N LYS A 291 -0.09 -15.30 14.51
CA LYS A 291 1.30 -15.75 14.31
C LYS A 291 1.47 -16.28 12.88
N PHE A 292 2.60 -15.99 12.25
CA PHE A 292 2.91 -16.46 10.90
C PHE A 292 3.71 -17.75 10.95
N LEU A 293 3.40 -18.70 10.06
CA LEU A 293 4.32 -19.80 9.79
C LEU A 293 5.49 -19.32 8.95
N THR A 294 6.66 -19.89 9.21
CA THR A 294 7.93 -19.46 8.59
C THR A 294 8.63 -20.57 7.81
N SER A 295 8.13 -21.82 7.87
CA SER A 295 8.70 -22.96 7.17
C SER A 295 7.66 -23.74 6.36
N LEU A 296 8.07 -24.23 5.19
CA LEU A 296 7.23 -25.07 4.33
C LEU A 296 6.88 -26.40 4.98
N SER A 297 7.78 -26.94 5.80
CA SER A 297 7.56 -28.22 6.51
C SER A 297 6.48 -28.12 7.57
N GLU A 298 6.34 -26.97 8.25
CA GLU A 298 5.20 -26.69 9.12
C GLU A 298 3.94 -26.42 8.31
N ALA A 299 4.04 -25.59 7.26
CA ALA A 299 2.93 -25.27 6.37
C ALA A 299 2.26 -26.52 5.78
N ALA A 300 3.04 -27.53 5.41
CA ALA A 300 2.55 -28.78 4.87
C ALA A 300 1.79 -29.67 5.88
N LYS A 301 1.96 -29.43 7.19
CA LYS A 301 1.35 -30.24 8.26
C LYS A 301 0.06 -29.64 8.80
N VAL A 302 -0.21 -28.36 8.52
CA VAL A 302 -1.35 -27.67 9.11
C VAL A 302 -2.62 -27.86 8.30
N LYS A 303 -3.75 -27.96 9.00
CA LYS A 303 -5.07 -27.94 8.39
C LYS A 303 -5.56 -26.51 8.26
N ILE A 304 -5.71 -26.04 7.02
CA ILE A 304 -6.30 -24.73 6.73
C ILE A 304 -7.80 -24.77 7.08
N ALA A 305 -8.25 -23.75 7.81
CA ALA A 305 -9.65 -23.60 8.17
C ALA A 305 -10.52 -23.33 6.93
N PRO A 306 -11.80 -23.73 6.92
CA PRO A 306 -12.69 -23.42 5.80
C PRO A 306 -12.89 -21.91 5.66
N PHE A 307 -13.09 -21.46 4.43
CA PHE A 307 -13.45 -20.07 4.15
C PHE A 307 -14.77 -19.70 4.84
N LYS A 308 -14.86 -18.47 5.36
CA LYS A 308 -16.10 -17.85 5.82
C LYS A 308 -16.12 -16.40 5.35
N GLU A 309 -17.23 -16.02 4.74
CA GLU A 309 -17.45 -14.68 4.22
C GLU A 309 -17.46 -13.64 5.35
N ALA A 310 -16.84 -12.49 5.09
CA ALA A 310 -16.89 -11.33 5.97
C ALA A 310 -18.04 -10.42 5.54
N LYS A 311 -18.88 -10.00 6.51
CA LYS A 311 -20.02 -9.10 6.30
C LYS A 311 -19.86 -7.83 7.13
N PHE A 312 -18.76 -7.12 6.90
CA PHE A 312 -18.47 -5.86 7.57
C PHE A 312 -17.56 -5.00 6.68
N GLU A 313 -17.56 -3.69 6.92
CA GLU A 313 -16.67 -2.76 6.24
C GLU A 313 -15.33 -2.62 6.98
N VAL A 314 -14.29 -2.25 6.24
CA VAL A 314 -12.99 -1.86 6.79
C VAL A 314 -12.71 -0.41 6.46
N ALA A 315 -11.92 0.25 7.31
CA ALA A 315 -11.45 1.60 7.02
C ALA A 315 -10.49 1.58 5.82
N VAL A 316 -10.71 2.45 4.84
CA VAL A 316 -9.92 2.54 3.58
C VAL A 316 -9.19 3.88 3.43
N GLY A 317 -8.96 4.58 4.55
CA GLY A 317 -8.28 5.87 4.57
C GLY A 317 -9.07 6.99 3.91
N ALA A 318 -8.36 7.98 3.40
CA ALA A 318 -8.94 9.19 2.83
C ALA A 318 -9.78 8.93 1.58
N LYS A 319 -9.42 7.93 0.76
CA LYS A 319 -10.05 7.66 -0.54
C LYS A 319 -11.59 7.61 -0.45
N LYS A 320 -12.15 6.76 0.41
CA LYS A 320 -13.63 6.63 0.55
C LYS A 320 -14.28 7.90 1.07
N VAL A 321 -13.65 8.58 2.03
CA VAL A 321 -14.18 9.83 2.60
C VAL A 321 -14.26 10.92 1.54
N LEU A 322 -13.23 11.04 0.72
CA LEU A 322 -13.18 12.02 -0.36
C LEU A 322 -14.10 11.64 -1.52
N GLU A 323 -14.21 10.36 -1.88
CA GLU A 323 -15.18 9.87 -2.89
C GLU A 323 -16.63 10.14 -2.48
N GLU A 324 -16.97 9.90 -1.21
CA GLU A 324 -18.30 10.20 -0.66
C GLU A 324 -18.63 11.71 -0.71
N ALA A 325 -17.63 12.56 -0.47
CA ALA A 325 -17.79 14.02 -0.55
C ALA A 325 -17.84 14.52 -2.01
N ALA A 326 -16.98 13.99 -2.89
CA ALA A 326 -16.95 14.36 -4.31
C ALA A 326 -18.29 14.04 -5.01
N LYS A 327 -18.95 12.93 -4.65
CA LYS A 327 -20.31 12.59 -5.11
C LYS A 327 -21.37 13.62 -4.73
N LYS A 328 -21.09 14.48 -3.76
CA LYS A 328 -21.94 15.61 -3.33
C LYS A 328 -21.48 16.93 -3.94
N ASN A 329 -20.74 16.89 -5.05
CA ASN A 329 -20.17 18.04 -5.75
C ASN A 329 -19.15 18.85 -4.93
N ASP A 330 -18.48 18.23 -3.95
CA ASP A 330 -17.35 18.85 -3.26
C ASP A 330 -16.13 18.88 -4.21
N LEU A 331 -15.86 20.06 -4.78
CA LEU A 331 -14.74 20.28 -5.69
C LEU A 331 -13.39 20.13 -5.00
N ARG A 332 -13.28 20.48 -3.71
CA ARG A 332 -12.06 20.28 -2.92
C ARG A 332 -11.78 18.80 -2.70
N ALA A 333 -12.83 17.99 -2.46
CA ALA A 333 -12.69 16.54 -2.38
C ALA A 333 -12.20 15.96 -3.70
N SER A 334 -12.76 16.43 -4.82
CA SER A 334 -12.39 16.00 -6.16
C SER A 334 -10.93 16.35 -6.47
N PHE A 335 -10.50 17.55 -6.08
CA PHE A 335 -9.11 17.99 -6.17
C PHE A 335 -8.17 17.10 -5.34
N HIS A 336 -8.53 16.79 -4.09
CA HIS A 336 -7.76 15.89 -3.22
C HIS A 336 -7.70 14.44 -3.72
N LEU A 337 -8.77 13.94 -4.34
CA LEU A 337 -8.74 12.63 -5.01
C LEU A 337 -7.73 12.60 -6.14
N GLY A 338 -7.56 13.70 -6.87
CA GLY A 338 -6.48 13.85 -7.86
C GLY A 338 -5.10 13.63 -7.24
N TYR A 339 -4.83 14.22 -6.07
CA TYR A 339 -3.56 13.99 -5.36
C TYR A 339 -3.38 12.57 -4.87
N LEU A 340 -4.41 11.94 -4.30
CA LEU A 340 -4.32 10.54 -3.88
C LEU A 340 -4.14 9.61 -5.07
N HIS A 341 -4.80 9.88 -6.20
CA HIS A 341 -4.62 9.10 -7.41
C HIS A 341 -3.16 9.17 -7.90
N ILE A 342 -2.56 10.36 -7.92
CA ILE A 342 -1.13 10.51 -8.22
C ILE A 342 -0.26 9.79 -7.17
N ALA A 343 -0.58 9.88 -5.88
CA ALA A 343 0.21 9.19 -4.86
C ALA A 343 0.15 7.66 -4.97
N TYR A 344 -1.01 7.11 -5.32
CA TYR A 344 -1.28 5.67 -5.28
C TYR A 344 -1.15 4.96 -6.62
N HIS A 345 -1.30 5.66 -7.74
CA HIS A 345 -1.44 5.05 -9.06
C HIS A 345 -0.64 5.77 -10.14
N TRP A 346 0.27 6.67 -9.76
CA TRP A 346 1.21 7.23 -10.74
C TRP A 346 1.94 6.09 -11.45
N ARG A 347 2.05 6.20 -12.77
CA ARG A 347 2.94 5.40 -13.59
C ARG A 347 4.03 6.33 -14.07
N ASP A 348 5.28 6.04 -13.78
CA ASP A 348 6.35 6.66 -14.55
C ASP A 348 6.21 6.14 -15.99
N ALA A 349 5.64 6.98 -16.84
CA ALA A 349 5.65 6.75 -18.28
C ALA A 349 7.11 6.86 -18.74
N SER A 350 7.83 5.74 -18.67
CA SER A 350 9.19 5.57 -19.19
C SER A 350 9.24 4.42 -20.18
#